data_AF-A0A1G8KDM2-F1
#
_entry.id   AF-A0A1G8KDM2-F1
#
_cell.length_a   1.000
_cell.length_b   1.000
_cell.length_c   1.000
_cell.angle_alpha   90.00
_cell.angle_beta   90.00
_cell.angle_gamma   90.00
#
_symmetry.space_group_name_H-M   'P 1'
#
loop_
_entity.id
_entity.type
_entity.pdbx_description
1 polymer ?
#
loop_
_entity_poly.entity_id
_entity_poly.type
_entity_poly.pdbx_seq_one_letter_code
_entity_poly.pdbx_strand_id
1 'polypeptide(L)'
;MVSPFFYILIFNALIIGAIFVVAKIGKSPVSIQQAIASYGSMMVIPLAMLILSLVLAMLNVFSMTLSFLLLAFAAFNVAILYTVHLFLKDSKGGLGTFYGALIVLVLIAVIFYVFGESIATSSLNHLDPMDMM
;
A
#
# COMPACT_ATOMS: atom_id res chain seq x y z
N MET A 1 -0.19 3.15 -23.88
CA MET A 1 0.64 3.42 -22.69
C MET A 1 -0.27 3.53 -21.49
N VAL A 2 -0.28 2.51 -20.61
CA VAL A 2 -0.99 2.60 -19.33
C VAL A 2 -0.25 3.62 -18.48
N SER A 3 -0.92 4.69 -18.03
CA SER A 3 -0.27 5.76 -17.30
C SER A 3 0.22 5.26 -15.92
N PRO A 4 1.30 5.82 -15.36
CA PRO A 4 1.78 5.49 -14.01
C PRO A 4 0.67 5.59 -12.94
N PHE A 5 -0.28 6.50 -13.17
CA PHE A 5 -1.46 6.65 -12.34
C PHE A 5 -2.34 5.39 -12.29
N PHE A 6 -2.52 4.70 -13.41
CA PHE A 6 -3.35 3.49 -13.46
C PHE A 6 -2.69 2.33 -12.70
N TYR A 7 -1.36 2.21 -12.73
CA TYR A 7 -0.63 1.24 -11.91
C TYR A 7 -0.85 1.48 -10.42
N ILE A 8 -0.82 2.74 -9.98
CA ILE A 8 -1.09 3.10 -8.58
C ILE A 8 -2.51 2.72 -8.17
N LEU A 9 -3.50 2.92 -9.05
CA LEU A 9 -4.88 2.53 -8.78
C LEU A 9 -5.04 1.02 -8.62
N ILE A 10 -4.44 0.22 -9.52
CA ILE A 10 -4.49 -1.25 -9.42
C ILE A 10 -3.80 -1.71 -8.14
N PHE A 11 -2.63 -1.15 -7.82
CA PHE A 11 -1.89 -1.48 -6.61
C PHE A 11 -2.75 -1.25 -5.35
N ASN A 12 -3.40 -0.09 -5.26
CA ASN A 12 -4.31 0.21 -4.14
C ASN A 12 -5.53 -0.72 -4.13
N ALA A 13 -6.12 -1.02 -5.29
CA ALA A 13 -7.25 -1.94 -5.38
C ALA A 13 -6.90 -3.34 -4.88
N LEU A 14 -5.70 -3.84 -5.18
CA LEU A 14 -5.21 -5.13 -4.69
C LEU A 14 -4.98 -5.13 -3.18
N ILE A 15 -4.44 -4.05 -2.62
CA ILE A 15 -4.26 -3.92 -1.17
C ILE A 15 -5.61 -3.92 -0.45
N ILE A 16 -6.57 -3.13 -0.93
CA ILE A 16 -7.93 -3.10 -0.38
C ILE A 16 -8.57 -4.49 -0.49
N GLY A 17 -8.38 -5.17 -1.63
CA GLY A 17 -8.82 -6.54 -1.84
C GLY A 17 -8.21 -7.51 -0.83
N ALA A 18 -6.90 -7.44 -0.59
CA ALA A 18 -6.21 -8.27 0.39
C ALA A 18 -6.74 -8.03 1.82
N ILE A 19 -6.91 -6.76 2.22
CA ILE A 19 -7.50 -6.38 3.51
C ILE A 19 -8.92 -6.95 3.63
N PHE A 20 -9.73 -6.83 2.59
CA PHE A 20 -11.11 -7.33 2.56
C PHE A 20 -11.17 -8.86 2.67
N VAL A 21 -10.31 -9.58 1.95
CA VAL A 21 -10.19 -11.04 2.03
C VAL A 21 -9.83 -11.47 3.45
N VAL A 22 -8.83 -10.83 4.06
CA VAL A 22 -8.42 -11.11 5.45
C VAL A 22 -9.58 -10.85 6.42
N ALA A 23 -10.31 -9.74 6.25
CA ALA A 23 -11.49 -9.43 7.06
C ALA A 23 -12.59 -10.49 6.92
N LYS A 24 -12.83 -11.02 5.71
CA LYS A 24 -13.81 -12.09 5.47
C LYS A 24 -13.39 -13.43 6.06
N ILE A 25 -12.11 -13.80 5.97
CA ILE A 25 -11.58 -15.00 6.64
C ILE A 25 -11.72 -14.87 8.17
N GLY A 26 -11.53 -13.66 8.69
CA GLY A 26 -11.81 -13.30 10.08
C GLY A 26 -13.28 -13.27 10.47
N LYS A 27 -14.20 -13.67 9.57
CA LYS A 27 -15.66 -13.62 9.74
C LYS A 27 -16.19 -12.25 10.16
N SER A 28 -15.47 -11.18 9.81
CA SER A 28 -15.88 -9.82 10.10
C SER A 28 -17.06 -9.41 9.19
N PRO A 29 -18.11 -8.75 9.73
CA PRO A 29 -19.29 -8.33 8.95
C PRO A 29 -19.02 -7.14 8.01
N VAL A 30 -17.76 -6.82 7.74
CA VAL A 30 -17.32 -5.66 6.95
C VAL A 30 -17.78 -5.77 5.49
N SER A 31 -18.27 -4.63 4.97
CA SER A 31 -18.59 -4.46 3.55
C SER A 31 -17.39 -3.92 2.77
N ILE A 32 -17.36 -4.11 1.44
CA ILE A 32 -16.26 -3.58 0.61
C ILE A 32 -16.17 -2.04 0.68
N GLN A 33 -17.31 -1.35 0.81
CA GLN A 33 -17.35 0.09 0.97
C GLN A 33 -16.70 0.53 2.28
N GLN A 34 -16.95 -0.20 3.37
CA GLN A 34 -16.28 0.05 4.65
C GLN A 34 -14.76 -0.21 4.55
N ALA A 35 -14.34 -1.28 3.86
CA ALA A 35 -12.93 -1.55 3.61
C ALA A 35 -12.23 -0.40 2.87
N ILE A 36 -12.84 0.10 1.78
CA ILE A 36 -12.34 1.24 1.01
C ILE A 36 -12.28 2.49 1.89
N ALA A 37 -13.34 2.80 2.64
CA ALA A 37 -13.42 4.01 3.46
C ALA A 37 -12.38 4.01 4.60
N SER A 38 -12.23 2.89 5.32
CA SER A 38 -11.26 2.77 6.42
C SER A 38 -9.82 2.77 5.93
N TYR A 39 -9.52 2.09 4.82
CA TYR A 39 -8.19 2.15 4.22
C TYR A 39 -7.87 3.57 3.72
N GLY A 40 -8.80 4.19 3.00
CA GLY A 40 -8.64 5.53 2.46
C GLY A 40 -8.43 6.60 3.54
N SER A 41 -9.16 6.50 4.67
CA SER A 41 -8.97 7.43 5.79
C SER A 41 -7.60 7.27 6.44
N MET A 42 -7.11 6.04 6.59
CA MET A 42 -5.78 5.79 7.14
C MET A 42 -4.66 6.23 6.19
N MET A 43 -4.90 6.21 4.87
CA MET A 43 -3.95 6.67 3.85
C MET A 43 -3.74 8.19 3.81
N VAL A 44 -4.59 8.99 4.48
CA VAL A 44 -4.41 10.44 4.59
C VAL A 44 -3.10 10.80 5.29
N ILE A 45 -2.71 10.04 6.32
CA ILE A 45 -1.49 10.28 7.10
C ILE A 45 -0.23 10.12 6.24
N PRO A 46 0.04 8.96 5.60
CA PRO A 46 1.22 8.81 4.75
C PRO A 46 1.19 9.78 3.57
N LEU A 47 0.02 10.10 3.01
CA LEU A 47 -0.09 11.08 1.92
C LEU A 47 0.34 12.48 2.38
N ALA A 48 -0.10 12.93 3.56
CA ALA A 48 0.33 14.21 4.12
C ALA A 48 1.84 14.26 4.35
N MET A 49 2.43 13.17 4.85
CA MET A 49 3.89 13.05 5.01
C MET A 49 4.64 13.09 3.67
N LEU A 50 4.08 12.48 2.63
CA LEU A 50 4.62 12.50 1.27
C LEU A 50 4.59 13.90 0.67
N ILE A 51 3.48 14.63 0.85
CA ILE A 51 3.36 16.03 0.43
C ILE A 51 4.37 16.90 1.17
N LEU A 52 4.53 16.72 2.49
CA LEU A 52 5.54 17.44 3.27
C LEU A 52 6.97 17.13 2.79
N SER A 53 7.27 15.86 2.53
CA SER A 53 8.55 15.44 1.95
C SER A 53 8.80 16.15 0.61
N LEU A 54 7.79 16.23 -0.27
CA LEU A 54 7.89 16.92 -1.55
C LEU A 54 8.17 18.43 -1.38
N VAL A 55 7.47 19.09 -0.46
CA VAL A 55 7.70 20.51 -0.16
C VAL A 55 9.13 20.73 0.35
N LEU A 56 9.62 19.88 1.25
CA LEU A 56 10.99 19.95 1.76
C LEU A 56 12.05 19.70 0.67
N ALA A 57 11.74 18.82 -0.28
CA ALA A 57 12.60 18.57 -1.44
C ALA A 57 12.74 19.83 -2.30
N MET A 58 11.63 20.55 -2.53
CA MET A 58 11.64 21.82 -3.27
C MET A 58 12.44 22.92 -2.56
N LEU A 59 12.53 22.87 -1.23
CA LEU A 59 13.35 23.77 -0.41
C LEU A 59 14.82 23.33 -0.30
N ASN A 60 15.22 22.26 -1.00
CA ASN A 60 16.55 21.65 -0.95
C ASN A 60 16.99 21.18 0.46
N VAL A 61 16.05 20.86 1.35
CA VAL A 61 16.35 20.34 2.69
C VAL A 61 16.38 18.80 2.64
N PHE A 62 17.47 18.26 2.12
CA PHE A 62 17.55 16.84 1.76
C PHE A 62 17.44 15.87 2.96
N SER A 63 18.06 16.20 4.10
CA SER A 63 18.00 15.36 5.30
C SER A 63 16.58 15.17 5.83
N MET A 64 15.80 16.26 5.90
CA MET A 64 14.40 16.22 6.31
C MET A 64 13.52 15.56 5.24
N THR A 65 13.77 15.81 3.96
CA THR A 65 13.07 15.15 2.84
C THR A 65 13.10 13.63 2.99
N LEU A 66 14.31 13.08 3.19
CA LEU A 66 14.52 11.63 3.31
C LEU A 66 13.87 11.08 4.58
N SER A 67 13.92 11.84 5.68
CA SER A 67 13.28 11.46 6.94
C SER A 67 11.75 11.37 6.80
N PHE A 68 11.11 12.37 6.20
CA PHE A 68 9.67 12.37 5.95
C PHE A 68 9.25 11.31 4.93
N LEU A 69 10.10 11.03 3.94
CA LEU A 69 9.85 9.97 2.97
C LEU A 69 9.82 8.59 3.65
N LEU A 70 10.83 8.28 4.48
CA LEU A 70 10.87 7.03 5.25
C LEU A 70 9.68 6.93 6.21
N LEU A 71 9.32 8.02 6.88
CA LEU A 71 8.15 8.07 7.74
C LEU A 71 6.85 7.83 6.97
N ALA A 72 6.69 8.36 5.76
CA ALA A 72 5.54 8.10 4.91
C ALA A 72 5.43 6.61 4.56
N PHE A 73 6.54 5.94 4.24
CA PHE A 73 6.57 4.49 4.00
C PHE A 73 6.23 3.68 5.25
N ALA A 74 6.74 4.08 6.42
CA ALA A 74 6.39 3.43 7.68
C ALA A 74 4.89 3.60 7.99
N ALA A 75 4.37 4.82 7.86
CA ALA A 75 2.97 5.15 8.07
C ALA A 75 2.05 4.39 7.12
N PHE A 76 2.46 4.18 5.86
CA PHE A 76 1.73 3.37 4.89
C PHE A 76 1.55 1.91 5.37
N ASN A 77 2.61 1.29 5.87
CA ASN A 77 2.54 -0.08 6.39
C ASN A 77 1.66 -0.15 7.65
N VAL A 78 1.81 0.82 8.55
CA VAL A 78 0.99 0.94 9.77
C VAL A 78 -0.49 1.15 9.42
N ALA A 79 -0.81 1.96 8.41
CA ALA A 79 -2.17 2.19 7.95
C ALA A 79 -2.87 0.89 7.53
N ILE A 80 -2.15 0.00 6.82
CA ILE A 80 -2.71 -1.28 6.40
C ILE A 80 -2.94 -2.20 7.61
N LEU A 81 -1.94 -2.34 8.48
CA LEU A 81 -2.04 -3.17 9.69
C LEU A 81 -3.17 -2.69 10.61
N TYR A 82 -3.28 -1.38 10.79
CA TYR A 82 -4.31 -0.78 11.62
C TYR A 82 -5.71 -1.01 11.04
N THR A 83 -5.86 -0.93 9.70
CA THR A 83 -7.14 -1.21 9.03
C THR A 83 -7.58 -2.65 9.26
N VAL A 84 -6.66 -3.62 9.15
CA VAL A 84 -6.96 -5.02 9.47
C VAL A 84 -7.29 -5.21 10.94
N HIS A 85 -6.54 -4.57 11.84
CA HIS A 85 -6.83 -4.60 13.26
C HIS A 85 -8.23 -4.07 13.58
N LEU A 86 -8.64 -2.96 12.95
CA LEU A 86 -9.95 -2.36 13.12
C LEU A 86 -11.09 -3.34 12.79
N PHE A 87 -10.91 -4.18 11.77
CA PHE A 87 -11.91 -5.15 11.34
C PHE A 87 -11.93 -6.44 12.14
N LEU A 88 -10.79 -6.85 12.70
CA LEU A 88 -10.67 -8.11 13.43
C LEU A 88 -10.81 -7.96 14.94
N LYS A 89 -10.58 -6.77 15.52
CA LYS A 89 -10.63 -6.55 16.98
C LYS A 89 -11.99 -6.88 17.59
N ASP A 90 -13.08 -6.61 16.88
CA ASP A 90 -14.46 -6.80 17.36
C ASP A 90 -15.08 -8.11 16.85
N SER A 91 -14.31 -8.91 16.09
CA SER A 91 -14.80 -10.19 15.58
C SER A 91 -14.84 -11.22 16.69
N LYS A 92 -16.04 -11.73 17.00
CA LYS A 92 -16.27 -12.72 18.08
C LYS A 92 -15.88 -14.16 17.70
N GLY A 93 -15.28 -14.38 16.52
CA GLY A 93 -14.77 -15.68 16.09
C GLY A 93 -14.18 -15.65 14.69
N GLY A 94 -13.23 -16.55 14.40
CA GLY A 94 -12.50 -16.59 13.13
C GLY A 94 -10.99 -16.39 13.32
N LEU A 95 -10.34 -15.83 12.31
CA LEU A 95 -8.92 -15.49 12.34
C LEU A 95 -8.62 -14.40 13.38
N GLY A 96 -7.75 -14.69 14.34
CA GLY A 96 -7.32 -13.70 15.34
C GLY A 96 -6.56 -12.53 14.71
N THR A 97 -6.62 -11.35 15.32
CA THR A 97 -6.04 -10.11 14.79
C THR A 97 -4.55 -10.21 14.46
N PHE A 98 -3.78 -10.92 15.29
CA PHE A 98 -2.36 -11.17 15.04
C PHE A 98 -2.13 -11.98 13.76
N TYR A 99 -2.89 -13.06 13.56
CA TYR A 99 -2.79 -13.89 12.36
C TYR A 99 -3.30 -13.16 11.12
N GLY A 100 -4.33 -12.31 11.24
CA GLY A 100 -4.78 -11.45 10.16
C GLY A 100 -3.71 -10.45 9.70
N ALA A 101 -3.02 -9.83 10.65
CA ALA A 101 -1.90 -8.94 10.37
C ALA A 101 -0.75 -9.67 9.63
N LEU A 102 -0.41 -10.89 10.05
CA LEU A 102 0.61 -11.69 9.35
C LEU A 102 0.20 -12.04 7.92
N ILE A 103 -1.03 -12.49 7.71
CA ILE A 103 -1.52 -12.85 6.36
C ILE A 103 -1.53 -11.62 5.44
N VAL A 104 -2.00 -10.46 5.92
CA VAL A 104 -2.02 -9.25 5.09
C VAL A 104 -0.62 -8.82 4.69
N LEU A 105 0.37 -8.93 5.60
CA LEU A 105 1.76 -8.63 5.28
C LEU A 105 2.33 -9.54 4.18
N VAL A 106 2.02 -10.84 4.24
CA VAL A 106 2.42 -11.79 3.18
C VAL A 106 1.78 -11.42 1.85
N LEU A 107 0.48 -11.11 1.83
CA LEU A 107 -0.21 -10.69 0.60
C LEU A 107 0.38 -9.40 0.02
N ILE A 108 0.68 -8.42 0.88
CA ILE A 108 1.32 -7.17 0.48
C ILE A 108 2.72 -7.43 -0.10
N ALA A 109 3.52 -8.30 0.52
CA ALA A 109 4.83 -8.67 0.01
C ALA A 109 4.76 -9.29 -1.39
N VAL A 110 3.77 -10.17 -1.63
CA VAL A 110 3.51 -10.75 -2.96
C VAL A 110 3.11 -9.66 -3.97
N ILE A 111 2.22 -8.74 -3.58
CA ILE A 111 1.83 -7.62 -4.44
C ILE A 111 3.05 -6.76 -4.80
N PHE A 112 3.90 -6.43 -3.82
CA PHE A 112 5.13 -5.68 -4.06
C PHE A 112 6.09 -6.40 -4.98
N TYR A 113 6.25 -7.72 -4.83
CA TYR A 113 7.11 -8.51 -5.71
C TYR A 113 6.65 -8.44 -7.17
N VAL A 114 5.36 -8.71 -7.43
CA VAL A 114 4.79 -8.71 -8.79
C VAL A 114 4.89 -7.32 -9.44
N PHE A 115 4.59 -6.26 -8.68
CA PHE A 115 4.70 -4.89 -9.19
C PHE A 115 6.15 -4.46 -9.39
N GLY A 116 7.04 -4.83 -8.47
CA GLY A 116 8.47 -4.56 -8.57
C GLY A 116 9.07 -5.19 -9.83
N GLU A 117 8.76 -6.45 -10.10
CA GLU A 117 9.20 -7.16 -11.30
C GLU A 117 8.64 -6.50 -12.58
N SER A 118 7.36 -6.12 -12.57
CA SER A 118 6.73 -5.46 -13.71
C SER A 118 7.38 -4.10 -14.04
N ILE A 119 7.72 -3.31 -13.02
CA ILE A 119 8.38 -2.01 -13.17
C ILE A 119 9.85 -2.18 -13.60
N ALA A 120 10.57 -3.13 -13.00
CA ALA A 120 11.96 -3.42 -13.36
C ALA A 120 12.08 -3.87 -14.81
N THR A 121 11.24 -4.81 -15.25
CA THR A 121 11.25 -5.34 -16.62
C THR A 121 10.90 -4.25 -17.65
N SER A 122 9.89 -3.42 -17.36
CA SER A 122 9.54 -2.31 -18.25
C SER A 122 10.67 -1.27 -18.36
N SER A 123 11.39 -1.01 -17.27
CA SER A 123 12.55 -0.10 -17.28
C SER A 123 13.74 -0.67 -18.07
N LEU A 124 13.99 -1.99 -17.96
CA LEU A 124 15.07 -2.67 -18.68
C LEU A 124 14.81 -2.73 -20.19
N ASN A 125 13.56 -2.97 -20.61
CA ASN A 125 13.22 -3.00 -22.04
C ASN A 125 13.44 -1.64 -22.74
N HIS A 126 13.40 -0.52 -22.01
CA HIS A 126 13.70 0.80 -22.57
C HIS A 126 15.21 1.08 -22.69
N LEU A 127 16.07 0.19 -22.20
CA LEU A 127 17.53 0.31 -22.25
C LEU A 127 18.17 -0.69 -23.24
N ASP A 128 17.37 -1.55 -23.88
CA ASP A 128 17.85 -2.52 -24.86
C ASP A 128 18.09 -1.80 -26.21
N PRO A 129 19.33 -1.79 -26.75
CA PRO A 129 19.67 -1.02 -27.95
C PRO A 129 18.95 -1.44 -29.24
N MET A 130 18.15 -2.52 -29.22
CA MET A 130 17.39 -2.97 -30.39
C MET A 130 16.18 -2.09 -30.75
N ASP A 131 15.73 -1.18 -29.87
CA ASP A 131 14.68 -0.18 -30.16
C ASP A 131 15.24 1.12 -30.81
N MET A 132 16.57 1.23 -31.00
CA MET A 132 17.22 2.38 -31.64
C MET A 132 17.69 2.12 -33.08
N MET A 133 17.26 1.02 -33.71
CA MET A 133 17.51 0.70 -35.13
C MET A 133 16.24 0.68 -35.96
#